data_AF-A0A5E7SX67-F1
#
_entry.id   AF-A0A5E7SX67-F1
#
_cell.length_a   1.000
_cell.length_b   1.000
_cell.length_c   1.000
_cell.angle_alpha   90.00
_cell.angle_beta   90.00
_cell.angle_gamma   90.00
#
_symmetry.space_group_name_H-M   'P 1'
#
loop_
_entity.id
_entity.type
_entity.pdbx_description
1 polymer ?
#
loop_
_entity_poly.entity_id
_entity_poly.type
_entity_poly.pdbx_seq_one_letter_code
_entity_poly.pdbx_strand_id
1 'polypeptide(L)'
;MTALRLPFILLLVGVLGLAGCSVHQPVSLYQLDAGSPVQPAQNAGMAVLLGPVTVADYLQRETLLQRQPDGSLQASTDGRWAGSLSSDIDQLLLRQVAGRLDSQRVVLAPATVGFTPDVQVLLTITRLDSGEKQPAILDAQWRLIDRRGQVRDNRIIHLQEQHAGTTAAQVQAQGVLLQRLAEQLSVALKPLANQPPIAEVPRKPAAKAPAPAVEQEKQPKIPMAAPIRTDMEVFRF
;
A
#
# COMPACT_ATOMS: atom_id res chain seq x y z
N MET A 1 58.32 -43.33 -12.21
CA MET A 1 57.84 -42.03 -12.73
C MET A 1 56.41 -41.67 -12.25
N THR A 2 55.73 -42.51 -11.48
CA THR A 2 54.35 -42.30 -10.98
C THR A 2 54.27 -41.48 -9.68
N ALA A 3 55.29 -41.54 -8.81
CA ALA A 3 55.28 -40.86 -7.51
C ALA A 3 55.32 -39.32 -7.59
N LEU A 4 55.87 -38.74 -8.67
CA LEU A 4 55.96 -37.28 -8.85
C LEU A 4 54.65 -36.66 -9.36
N ARG A 5 53.72 -37.47 -9.89
CA ARG A 5 52.45 -36.97 -10.46
C ARG A 5 51.36 -36.75 -9.41
N LEU A 6 51.39 -37.52 -8.32
CA LEU A 6 50.42 -37.43 -7.22
C LEU A 6 50.42 -36.05 -6.50
N PRO A 7 51.59 -35.47 -6.12
CA PRO A 7 51.60 -34.13 -5.50
C PRO A 7 51.15 -33.04 -6.47
N PHE A 8 51.41 -33.19 -7.76
CA PHE A 8 50.97 -32.22 -8.78
C PHE A 8 49.46 -32.25 -8.98
N ILE A 9 48.84 -33.45 -8.96
CA ILE A 9 47.37 -33.61 -9.02
C ILE A 9 46.71 -33.04 -7.76
N LEU A 10 47.25 -33.32 -6.57
CA LEU A 10 46.75 -32.75 -5.31
C LEU A 10 46.86 -31.22 -5.27
N LEU A 11 47.96 -30.67 -5.80
CA LEU A 11 48.14 -29.21 -5.90
C LEU A 11 47.16 -28.60 -6.91
N LEU A 12 46.92 -29.24 -8.06
CA LEU A 12 45.96 -28.77 -9.05
C LEU A 12 44.52 -28.79 -8.51
N VAL A 13 44.13 -29.86 -7.80
CA VAL A 13 42.82 -29.96 -7.14
C VAL A 13 42.68 -28.94 -6.01
N GLY A 14 43.76 -28.68 -5.25
CA GLY A 14 43.80 -27.62 -4.24
C GLY A 14 43.61 -26.22 -4.83
N VAL A 15 44.28 -25.92 -5.94
CA VAL A 15 44.13 -24.63 -6.65
C VAL A 15 42.74 -24.48 -7.25
N LEU A 16 42.16 -25.53 -7.82
CA LEU A 16 40.78 -25.52 -8.34
C LEU A 16 39.73 -25.39 -7.21
N GLY A 17 39.99 -25.96 -6.04
CA GLY A 17 39.11 -25.83 -4.86
C GLY A 17 39.07 -24.42 -4.26
N LEU A 18 40.16 -23.66 -4.40
CA LEU A 18 40.26 -22.27 -3.93
C LEU A 18 39.61 -21.25 -4.88
N ALA A 19 39.46 -21.60 -6.17
CA ALA A 19 38.87 -20.70 -7.18
C ALA A 19 37.32 -20.61 -7.10
N GLY A 20 36.66 -21.52 -6.38
CA GLY A 20 35.20 -21.59 -6.31
C GLY A 20 34.52 -20.58 -5.37
N CYS A 21 35.26 -19.96 -4.43
CA CYS A 21 34.66 -19.17 -3.34
C CYS A 21 34.56 -17.65 -3.59
N SER A 22 34.96 -17.12 -4.76
CA SER A 22 35.18 -15.67 -4.93
C SER A 22 34.30 -14.97 -5.97
N VAL A 23 33.39 -15.67 -6.66
CA VAL A 23 32.51 -15.01 -7.65
C VAL A 23 31.17 -14.64 -7.01
N HIS A 24 31.20 -13.68 -6.09
CA HIS A 24 29.99 -12.98 -5.65
C HIS A 24 30.03 -11.58 -6.25
N GLN A 25 29.41 -11.41 -7.43
CA GLN A 25 29.27 -10.10 -8.05
C GLN A 25 28.32 -9.26 -7.18
N PRO A 26 28.69 -8.04 -6.78
CA PRO A 26 27.79 -7.18 -6.01
C PRO A 26 26.56 -6.84 -6.86
N VAL A 27 25.38 -7.17 -6.36
CA VAL A 27 24.09 -6.86 -7.00
C VAL A 27 23.72 -5.42 -6.66
N SER A 28 23.31 -4.64 -7.67
CA SER A 28 22.87 -3.25 -7.43
C SER A 28 21.52 -3.23 -6.74
N LEU A 29 21.39 -2.37 -5.73
CA LEU A 29 20.13 -2.11 -5.05
C LEU A 29 19.49 -0.86 -5.65
N TYR A 30 18.25 -0.99 -6.10
CA TYR A 30 17.51 0.04 -6.80
C TYR A 30 16.37 0.56 -5.95
N GLN A 31 16.13 1.86 -6.03
CA GLN A 31 14.97 2.52 -5.46
C GLN A 31 14.37 3.44 -6.53
N LEU A 32 13.05 3.61 -6.50
CA LEU A 32 12.39 4.55 -7.41
C LEU A 32 12.81 5.98 -7.09
N ASP A 33 13.31 6.67 -8.10
CA ASP A 33 13.65 8.08 -7.97
C ASP A 33 12.37 8.93 -7.91
N ALA A 34 12.18 9.62 -6.79
CA ALA A 34 11.09 10.56 -6.60
C ALA A 34 11.31 11.90 -7.33
N GLY A 35 12.47 12.09 -7.96
CA GLY A 35 12.91 13.37 -8.48
C GLY A 35 13.16 14.37 -7.34
N SER A 36 12.96 15.65 -7.63
CA SER A 36 13.14 16.73 -6.67
C SER A 36 11.80 17.37 -6.28
N PRO A 37 10.97 16.73 -5.43
CA PRO A 37 9.73 17.33 -4.97
C PRO A 37 10.02 18.60 -4.16
N VAL A 38 9.24 19.64 -4.40
CA VAL A 38 9.31 20.89 -3.63
C VAL A 38 8.81 20.62 -2.21
N GLN A 39 9.48 21.17 -1.21
CA GLN A 39 9.01 21.09 0.16
C GLN A 39 7.76 21.98 0.33
N PRO A 40 6.61 21.43 0.75
CA PRO A 40 5.38 22.19 0.92
C PRO A 40 5.52 23.22 2.04
N ALA A 41 5.03 24.44 1.80
CA ALA A 41 5.09 25.55 2.74
C ALA A 41 3.77 25.75 3.51
N GLN A 42 2.60 25.46 2.91
CA GLN A 42 1.32 25.77 3.57
C GLN A 42 0.94 24.73 4.63
N ASN A 43 0.82 25.20 5.87
CA ASN A 43 0.27 24.42 6.98
C ASN A 43 -1.26 24.25 6.87
N ALA A 44 -1.95 25.21 6.26
CA ALA A 44 -3.41 25.25 6.12
C ALA A 44 -3.89 24.93 4.70
N GLY A 45 -3.07 24.25 3.90
CA GLY A 45 -3.42 23.83 2.54
C GLY A 45 -4.49 22.73 2.50
N MET A 46 -4.82 22.30 1.28
CA MET A 46 -5.78 21.22 1.02
C MET A 46 -5.40 19.95 1.81
N ALA A 47 -6.35 19.39 2.55
CA ALA A 47 -6.17 18.14 3.28
C ALA A 47 -6.45 16.94 2.36
N VAL A 48 -5.43 16.14 2.07
CA VAL A 48 -5.55 14.97 1.19
C VAL A 48 -5.18 13.72 1.97
N LEU A 49 -6.09 12.75 1.99
CA LEU A 49 -5.79 11.39 2.44
C LEU A 49 -5.46 10.53 1.22
N LEU A 50 -4.20 10.17 1.06
CA LEU A 50 -3.79 9.14 0.11
C LEU A 50 -4.13 7.78 0.74
N GLY A 51 -5.16 7.11 0.22
CA GLY A 51 -5.52 5.75 0.59
C GLY A 51 -4.35 4.78 0.35
N PRO A 52 -4.38 3.58 0.95
CA PRO A 52 -3.33 2.59 0.70
C PRO A 52 -3.25 2.32 -0.80
N VAL A 53 -2.08 2.53 -1.39
CA VAL A 53 -1.91 2.29 -2.82
C VAL A 53 -1.92 0.78 -3.05
N THR A 54 -2.97 0.30 -3.69
CA THR A 54 -3.08 -1.12 -4.01
C THR A 54 -2.18 -1.40 -5.20
N VAL A 55 -1.12 -2.17 -5.01
CA VAL A 55 -0.21 -2.57 -6.09
C VAL A 55 -0.41 -4.04 -6.43
N ALA A 56 -0.26 -4.41 -7.70
CA ALA A 56 -0.35 -5.79 -8.16
C ALA A 56 0.61 -6.73 -7.39
N ASP A 57 0.18 -7.95 -7.10
CA ASP A 57 0.89 -8.89 -6.21
C ASP A 57 2.32 -9.20 -6.66
N TYR A 58 2.59 -9.20 -7.97
CA TYR A 58 3.93 -9.44 -8.49
C TYR A 58 4.92 -8.30 -8.15
N LEU A 59 4.41 -7.08 -7.91
CA LEU A 59 5.18 -5.91 -7.50
C LEU A 59 5.51 -5.89 -6.00
N GLN A 60 4.82 -6.68 -5.19
CA GLN A 60 5.01 -6.73 -3.73
C GLN A 60 6.22 -7.59 -3.31
N ARG A 61 7.18 -7.77 -4.21
CA ARG A 61 8.36 -8.61 -4.01
C ARG A 61 9.61 -7.73 -3.99
N GLU A 62 10.60 -8.11 -3.20
CA GLU A 62 11.92 -7.43 -3.17
C GLU A 62 12.77 -7.74 -4.42
N THR A 63 12.28 -8.63 -5.30
CA THR A 63 12.95 -8.95 -6.55
C THR A 63 12.54 -7.96 -7.63
N LEU A 64 13.54 -7.40 -8.33
CA LEU A 64 13.29 -6.58 -9.52
C LEU A 64 12.89 -7.52 -10.65
N LEU A 65 11.64 -7.42 -11.11
CA LEU A 65 11.10 -8.22 -12.19
C LEU A 65 11.18 -7.44 -13.51
N GLN A 66 11.64 -8.13 -14.56
CA GLN A 66 11.76 -7.63 -15.91
C GLN A 66 10.82 -8.39 -16.84
N ARG A 67 10.01 -7.64 -17.59
CA ARG A 67 9.12 -8.19 -18.59
C ARG A 67 9.88 -8.62 -19.83
N GLN A 68 9.51 -9.77 -20.35
CA GLN A 68 10.06 -10.34 -21.57
C GLN A 68 9.16 -10.06 -22.79
N PRO A 69 9.67 -10.22 -24.03
CA PRO A 69 8.87 -9.98 -25.24
C PRO A 69 7.66 -10.90 -25.37
N ASP A 70 7.73 -12.09 -24.77
CA ASP A 70 6.64 -13.09 -24.74
C ASP A 70 5.62 -12.83 -23.61
N GLY A 71 5.79 -11.75 -22.85
CA GLY A 71 4.93 -11.37 -21.74
C GLY A 71 5.25 -12.06 -20.40
N SER A 72 6.24 -12.95 -20.34
CA SER A 72 6.71 -13.51 -19.06
C SER A 72 7.45 -12.46 -18.22
N LEU A 73 7.56 -12.72 -16.92
CA LEU A 73 8.34 -11.92 -15.98
C LEU A 73 9.53 -12.76 -15.50
N GLN A 74 10.73 -12.19 -15.57
CA GLN A 74 11.95 -12.82 -15.07
C GLN A 74 12.60 -11.93 -14.01
N ALA A 75 13.28 -12.53 -13.04
CA ALA A 75 14.07 -11.78 -12.08
C ALA A 75 15.30 -11.20 -12.77
N SER A 76 15.59 -9.92 -12.53
CA SER A 76 16.84 -9.30 -12.95
C SER A 76 18.03 -10.01 -12.29
N THR A 77 19.08 -10.24 -13.07
CA THR A 77 20.32 -10.88 -12.62
C THR A 77 21.30 -9.89 -12.01
N ASP A 78 21.15 -8.60 -12.32
CA ASP A 78 22.08 -7.52 -11.98
C ASP A 78 21.50 -6.48 -10.99
N GLY A 79 20.23 -6.64 -10.60
CA GLY A 79 19.51 -5.69 -9.77
C GLY A 79 18.46 -6.29 -8.84
N ARG A 80 18.27 -5.66 -7.67
CA ARG A 80 17.18 -5.94 -6.73
C ARG A 80 16.60 -4.64 -6.21
N TRP A 81 15.37 -4.67 -5.69
CA TRP A 81 14.86 -3.50 -4.97
C TRP A 81 15.62 -3.34 -3.65
N ALA A 82 15.85 -2.08 -3.26
CA ALA A 82 16.47 -1.73 -1.98
C ALA A 82 15.53 -2.00 -0.78
N GLY A 83 14.26 -2.30 -1.04
CA GLY A 83 13.26 -2.63 -0.05
C GLY A 83 11.90 -2.93 -0.70
N SER A 84 10.83 -2.61 0.01
CA SER A 84 9.46 -2.78 -0.51
C SER A 84 9.12 -1.71 -1.55
N LEU A 85 8.89 -2.16 -2.79
CA LEU A 85 8.45 -1.30 -3.88
C LEU A 85 7.12 -0.60 -3.56
N SER A 86 6.20 -1.25 -2.84
CA SER A 86 4.93 -0.63 -2.45
C SER A 86 5.15 0.56 -1.52
N SER A 87 6.03 0.40 -0.53
CA SER A 87 6.38 1.46 0.42
C SER A 87 7.08 2.63 -0.29
N ASP A 88 7.96 2.33 -1.26
CA ASP A 88 8.62 3.34 -2.07
C ASP A 88 7.63 4.15 -2.91
N ILE A 89 6.64 3.49 -3.52
CA ILE A 89 5.55 4.14 -4.27
C ILE A 89 4.75 5.07 -3.36
N ASP A 90 4.34 4.60 -2.18
CA ASP A 90 3.57 5.39 -1.21
C ASP A 90 4.33 6.68 -0.82
N GLN A 91 5.61 6.55 -0.47
CA GLN A 91 6.45 7.69 -0.07
C GLN A 91 6.72 8.65 -1.23
N LEU A 92 6.92 8.14 -2.44
CA LEU A 92 7.11 8.96 -3.63
C LEU A 92 5.86 9.78 -3.93
N LEU A 93 4.69 9.14 -3.97
CA LEU A 93 3.42 9.79 -4.25
C LEU A 93 3.08 10.83 -3.18
N LEU A 94 3.30 10.51 -1.90
CA LEU A 94 3.14 11.45 -0.79
C LEU A 94 3.94 12.73 -1.03
N ARG A 95 5.26 12.61 -1.23
CA ARG A 95 6.14 13.77 -1.40
C ARG A 95 5.79 14.58 -2.65
N GLN A 96 5.52 13.90 -3.76
CA GLN A 96 5.21 14.57 -5.01
C GLN A 96 3.87 15.30 -4.98
N VAL A 97 2.82 14.67 -4.43
CA VAL A 97 1.50 15.31 -4.31
C VAL A 97 1.55 16.46 -3.30
N ALA A 98 2.20 16.27 -2.15
CA ALA A 98 2.36 17.33 -1.14
C ALA A 98 3.05 18.57 -1.72
N GLY A 99 4.19 18.39 -2.40
CA GLY A 99 4.92 19.48 -3.03
C GLY A 99 4.13 20.18 -4.13
N ARG A 100 3.39 19.44 -4.97
CA ARG A 100 2.61 20.01 -6.09
C ARG A 100 1.33 20.72 -5.65
N LEU A 101 0.77 20.34 -4.51
CA LEU A 101 -0.35 21.03 -3.88
C LEU A 101 0.10 22.13 -2.92
N ASP A 102 1.41 22.26 -2.68
CA ASP A 102 2.00 23.14 -1.66
C ASP A 102 1.33 22.96 -0.28
N SER A 103 0.98 21.73 0.08
CA SER A 103 0.22 21.42 1.30
C SER A 103 0.95 20.42 2.18
N GLN A 104 1.15 20.78 3.45
CA GLN A 104 1.65 19.87 4.48
C GLN A 104 0.58 18.90 4.99
N ARG A 105 -0.67 19.03 4.53
CA ARG A 105 -1.81 18.22 4.97
C ARG A 105 -2.12 17.06 4.00
N VAL A 106 -1.10 16.56 3.32
CA VAL A 106 -1.17 15.31 2.56
C VAL A 106 -0.63 14.19 3.43
N VAL A 107 -1.43 13.16 3.69
CA VAL A 107 -1.06 12.04 4.58
C VAL A 107 -1.41 10.70 3.95
N LEU A 108 -0.65 9.66 4.28
CA LEU A 108 -0.96 8.28 3.91
C LEU A 108 -2.01 7.69 4.85
N ALA A 109 -2.82 6.78 4.35
CA ALA A 109 -3.75 6.01 5.16
C ALA A 109 -3.03 4.91 5.97
N PRO A 110 -3.56 4.54 7.16
CA PRO A 110 -4.76 5.08 7.79
C PRO A 110 -4.54 6.50 8.34
N ALA A 111 -5.58 7.32 8.27
CA ALA A 111 -5.53 8.68 8.79
C ALA A 111 -5.30 8.69 10.32
N THR A 112 -4.55 9.67 10.82
CA THR A 112 -4.43 9.91 12.26
C THR A 112 -5.74 10.41 12.84
N VAL A 113 -5.97 10.13 14.13
CA VAL A 113 -7.17 10.60 14.84
C VAL A 113 -7.27 12.12 14.75
N GLY A 114 -8.44 12.62 14.36
CA GLY A 114 -8.70 14.06 14.20
C GLY A 114 -8.34 14.62 12.82
N PHE A 115 -7.75 13.82 11.92
CA PHE A 115 -7.52 14.25 10.54
C PHE A 115 -8.81 14.16 9.71
N THR A 116 -9.24 15.29 9.16
CA THR A 116 -10.41 15.39 8.28
C THR A 116 -9.96 15.73 6.86
N PRO A 117 -9.95 14.76 5.93
CA PRO A 117 -9.55 15.02 4.55
C PRO A 117 -10.62 15.83 3.80
N ASP A 118 -10.19 16.77 2.97
CA ASP A 118 -11.01 17.39 1.94
C ASP A 118 -11.32 16.41 0.81
N VAL A 119 -10.32 15.58 0.49
CA VAL A 119 -10.38 14.52 -0.50
C VAL A 119 -9.62 13.28 -0.03
N GLN A 120 -10.21 12.12 -0.27
CA GLN A 120 -9.56 10.82 -0.19
C GLN A 120 -9.25 10.30 -1.60
N VAL A 121 -8.01 9.88 -1.81
CA VAL A 121 -7.56 9.24 -3.05
C VAL A 121 -7.54 7.73 -2.86
N LEU A 122 -8.24 6.99 -3.70
CA LEU A 122 -8.08 5.53 -3.80
C LEU A 122 -7.32 5.24 -5.09
N LEU A 123 -6.09 4.74 -4.99
CA LEU A 123 -5.22 4.44 -6.12
C LEU A 123 -4.94 2.93 -6.19
N THR A 124 -5.08 2.36 -7.38
CA THR A 124 -4.67 1.00 -7.70
C THR A 124 -3.69 1.03 -8.86
N ILE A 125 -2.53 0.42 -8.71
CA ILE A 125 -1.52 0.23 -9.76
C ILE A 125 -1.54 -1.25 -10.14
N THR A 126 -2.07 -1.55 -11.32
CA THR A 126 -2.18 -2.91 -11.84
C THR A 126 -0.92 -3.34 -12.60
N ARG A 127 -0.10 -2.37 -13.01
CA ARG A 127 1.18 -2.64 -13.67
C ARG A 127 2.19 -1.53 -13.38
N LEU A 128 3.41 -1.93 -13.04
CA LEU A 128 4.59 -1.07 -13.03
C LEU A 128 5.80 -1.96 -13.32
N ASP A 129 6.11 -2.15 -14.60
CA ASP A 129 7.25 -2.96 -15.00
C ASP A 129 7.92 -2.42 -16.25
N SER A 130 9.13 -2.90 -16.49
CA SER A 130 9.86 -2.71 -17.73
C SER A 130 10.65 -3.97 -18.07
N GLY A 131 11.37 -3.96 -19.18
CA GLY A 131 12.34 -5.00 -19.55
C GLY A 131 13.39 -4.43 -20.50
N GLU A 132 14.42 -5.20 -20.84
CA GLU A 132 15.52 -4.69 -21.68
C GLU A 132 15.04 -4.15 -23.04
N LYS A 133 14.02 -4.79 -23.61
CA LYS A 133 13.43 -4.46 -24.92
C LYS A 133 12.00 -3.93 -24.82
N GLN A 134 11.51 -3.75 -23.60
CA GLN A 134 10.15 -3.34 -23.30
C GLN A 134 10.23 -1.94 -22.69
N PRO A 135 9.35 -1.03 -23.07
CA PRO A 135 9.27 0.25 -22.38
C PRO A 135 8.84 0.04 -20.94
N ALA A 136 9.14 1.02 -20.08
CA ALA A 136 8.50 1.08 -18.78
C ALA A 136 7.02 1.39 -19.00
N ILE A 137 6.14 0.64 -18.32
CA ILE A 137 4.68 0.83 -18.40
C ILE A 137 4.12 0.95 -17.00
N LEU A 138 3.22 1.92 -16.83
CA LEU A 138 2.40 2.11 -15.65
C LEU A 138 0.93 2.05 -16.06
N ASP A 139 0.22 1.07 -15.52
CA ASP A 139 -1.24 0.98 -15.58
C ASP A 139 -1.81 1.20 -14.19
N ALA A 140 -2.69 2.18 -14.06
CA ALA A 140 -3.32 2.52 -12.80
C ALA A 140 -4.75 2.98 -12.97
N GLN A 141 -5.48 2.99 -11.87
CA GLN A 141 -6.78 3.63 -11.76
C GLN A 141 -6.85 4.39 -10.44
N TRP A 142 -7.48 5.57 -10.46
CA TRP A 142 -7.80 6.28 -9.22
C TRP A 142 -9.27 6.60 -9.12
N ARG A 143 -9.73 6.79 -7.88
CA ARG A 143 -10.98 7.46 -7.54
C ARG A 143 -10.70 8.57 -6.53
N LEU A 144 -11.28 9.74 -6.76
CA LEU A 144 -11.23 10.87 -5.85
C LEU A 144 -12.57 10.99 -5.13
N ILE A 145 -12.55 10.82 -3.82
CA ILE A 145 -13.73 10.85 -2.96
C ILE A 145 -13.69 12.14 -2.16
N ASP A 146 -14.75 12.94 -2.21
CA ASP A 146 -14.82 14.18 -1.45
C ASP A 146 -15.15 13.97 0.03
N ARG A 147 -15.10 15.06 0.80
CA ARG A 147 -15.49 15.09 2.23
C ARG A 147 -16.93 14.62 2.52
N ARG A 148 -17.81 14.50 1.51
CA ARG A 148 -19.20 14.00 1.63
C ARG A 148 -19.29 12.52 1.25
N GLY A 149 -18.17 11.87 0.93
CA GLY A 149 -18.12 10.48 0.49
C GLY A 149 -18.53 10.27 -0.97
N GLN A 150 -18.64 11.34 -1.78
CA GLN A 150 -19.02 11.24 -3.18
C GLN A 150 -17.79 11.12 -4.07
N VAL A 151 -17.85 10.21 -5.04
CA VAL A 151 -16.82 10.11 -6.09
C VAL A 151 -16.94 11.34 -7.00
N ARG A 152 -15.87 12.14 -7.07
CA ARG A 152 -15.79 13.34 -7.91
C ARG A 152 -15.02 13.14 -9.20
N ASP A 153 -14.07 12.21 -9.20
CA ASP A 153 -13.32 11.80 -10.39
C ASP A 153 -13.00 10.31 -10.30
N ASN A 154 -13.00 9.65 -11.46
CA ASN A 154 -12.57 8.26 -11.62
C ASN A 154 -11.84 8.16 -12.97
N ARG A 155 -10.62 7.63 -12.96
CA ARG A 155 -9.80 7.60 -14.17
C ARG A 155 -8.96 6.34 -14.24
N ILE A 156 -8.88 5.76 -15.44
CA ILE A 156 -7.92 4.73 -15.83
C ILE A 156 -6.77 5.42 -16.56
N ILE A 157 -5.55 5.03 -16.23
CA ILE A 157 -4.32 5.69 -16.64
C ILE A 157 -3.38 4.65 -17.20
N HIS A 158 -2.89 4.94 -18.40
CA HIS A 158 -1.82 4.20 -19.05
C HIS A 158 -0.71 5.18 -19.39
N LEU A 159 0.48 4.96 -18.84
CA LEU A 159 1.66 5.76 -19.13
C LEU A 159 2.80 4.84 -19.58
N GLN A 160 3.62 5.35 -20.49
CA GLN A 160 4.76 4.64 -21.05
C GLN A 160 5.99 5.56 -21.12
N GLU A 161 7.18 5.00 -20.86
CA GLU A 161 8.46 5.70 -20.98
C GLU A 161 9.51 4.79 -21.62
N GLN A 162 10.23 5.35 -22.61
CA GLN A 162 11.33 4.65 -23.29
C GLN A 162 12.65 4.82 -22.54
N HIS A 163 13.58 3.89 -22.72
CA HIS A 163 14.89 3.92 -22.05
C HIS A 163 15.97 3.17 -22.83
N ALA A 164 17.22 3.29 -22.38
CA ALA A 164 18.39 2.67 -23.00
C ALA A 164 18.52 1.14 -22.79
N GLY A 165 17.63 0.52 -22.01
CA GLY A 165 17.56 -0.94 -21.84
C GLY A 165 18.32 -1.49 -20.63
N THR A 166 19.24 -0.73 -20.05
CA THR A 166 19.93 -1.13 -18.81
C THR A 166 18.97 -1.16 -17.62
N THR A 167 19.24 -2.00 -16.61
CA THR A 167 18.40 -2.10 -15.40
C THR A 167 18.25 -0.75 -14.69
N ALA A 168 19.31 0.05 -14.62
CA ALA A 168 19.24 1.42 -14.08
C ALA A 168 18.30 2.32 -14.90
N ALA A 169 18.37 2.28 -16.23
CA ALA A 169 17.51 3.07 -17.09
C ALA A 169 16.03 2.62 -17.03
N GLN A 170 15.79 1.31 -16.86
CA GLN A 170 14.47 0.75 -16.62
C GLN A 170 13.85 1.27 -15.31
N VAL A 171 14.62 1.28 -14.22
CA VAL A 171 14.17 1.81 -12.92
C VAL A 171 13.91 3.31 -12.99
N GLN A 172 14.81 4.06 -13.62
CA GLN A 172 14.65 5.51 -13.82
C GLN A 172 13.35 5.81 -14.59
N ALA A 173 13.08 5.09 -15.67
CA ALA A 173 11.87 5.25 -16.46
C ALA A 173 10.61 4.97 -15.63
N GLN A 174 10.59 3.92 -14.80
CA GLN A 174 9.48 3.65 -13.87
C GLN A 174 9.28 4.77 -12.85
N GLY A 175 10.37 5.35 -12.32
CA GLY A 175 10.31 6.54 -11.47
C GLY A 175 9.66 7.73 -12.18
N VAL A 176 10.05 8.02 -13.41
CA VAL A 176 9.46 9.08 -14.24
C VAL A 176 7.95 8.88 -14.43
N LEU A 177 7.50 7.64 -14.66
CA LEU A 177 6.07 7.33 -14.80
C LEU A 177 5.28 7.66 -13.52
N LEU A 178 5.82 7.33 -12.34
CA LEU A 178 5.18 7.67 -11.08
C LEU A 178 5.16 9.18 -10.81
N GLN A 179 6.20 9.90 -11.21
CA GLN A 179 6.22 11.37 -11.12
C GLN A 179 5.14 12.00 -12.01
N ARG A 180 4.95 11.46 -13.23
CA ARG A 180 3.85 11.88 -14.14
C ARG A 180 2.48 11.50 -13.57
N LEU A 181 2.33 10.32 -12.95
CA LEU A 181 1.10 9.94 -12.26
C LEU A 181 0.77 10.93 -11.14
N ALA A 182 1.73 11.27 -10.30
CA ALA A 182 1.57 12.24 -9.22
C ALA A 182 1.20 13.63 -9.73
N GLU A 183 1.76 14.04 -10.87
CA GLU A 183 1.40 15.27 -11.55
C GLU A 183 -0.05 15.29 -12.01
N GLN A 184 -0.48 14.26 -12.75
CA GLN A 184 -1.86 14.17 -13.21
C GLN A 184 -2.86 14.09 -12.04
N LEU A 185 -2.50 13.36 -10.98
CA LEU A 185 -3.28 13.28 -9.75
C LEU A 185 -3.41 14.65 -9.07
N SER A 186 -2.30 15.39 -8.95
CA SER A 186 -2.30 16.73 -8.35
C SER A 186 -3.14 17.71 -9.16
N VAL A 187 -3.12 17.62 -10.50
CA VAL A 187 -3.99 18.41 -11.37
C VAL A 187 -5.46 18.08 -11.13
N ALA A 188 -5.81 16.80 -10.99
CA ALA A 188 -7.17 16.36 -10.71
C ALA A 188 -7.67 16.74 -9.31
N LEU A 189 -6.76 16.90 -8.34
CA LEU A 189 -7.07 17.31 -6.97
C LEU A 189 -7.35 18.81 -6.83
N LYS A 190 -6.68 19.68 -7.61
CA LYS A 190 -6.81 21.15 -7.48
C LYS A 190 -8.25 21.68 -7.52
N PRO A 191 -9.14 21.24 -8.44
CA PRO A 191 -10.53 21.68 -8.45
C PRO A 191 -11.31 21.31 -7.18
N LEU A 192 -10.88 20.26 -6.49
CA LEU A 192 -11.53 19.75 -5.29
C LEU A 192 -11.12 20.50 -4.02
N ALA A 193 -10.11 21.39 -4.08
CA ALA A 193 -9.72 22.24 -2.97
C ALA A 193 -10.79 23.31 -2.62
N ASN A 194 -11.57 23.76 -3.61
CA ASN A 194 -12.53 24.85 -3.47
C ASN A 194 -13.98 24.36 -3.25
N GLN A 195 -14.16 23.19 -2.64
CA GLN A 195 -15.50 22.67 -2.38
C GLN A 195 -16.24 23.58 -1.38
N PRO A 196 -17.50 23.96 -1.67
CA PRO A 196 -18.29 24.76 -0.75
C PRO A 196 -18.38 24.04 0.60
N PRO A 197 -18.23 24.78 1.73
CA PRO A 197 -18.36 24.21 3.06
C PRO A 197 -19.60 23.32 3.14
N ILE A 198 -19.48 22.17 3.80
CA ILE A 198 -20.68 21.44 4.21
C ILE A 198 -21.38 22.42 5.14
N ALA A 199 -22.54 22.94 4.74
CA ALA A 199 -23.39 23.68 5.66
C ALA A 199 -23.64 22.71 6.82
N GLU A 200 -23.01 22.95 7.96
CA GLU A 200 -23.39 22.32 9.21
C GLU A 200 -24.83 22.75 9.44
N VAL A 201 -25.78 21.92 9.01
CA VAL A 201 -27.16 22.06 9.46
C VAL A 201 -27.02 21.99 10.99
N PRO A 202 -27.37 23.06 11.74
CA PRO A 202 -27.23 23.04 13.18
C PRO A 202 -27.93 21.78 13.65
N ARG A 203 -27.18 20.86 14.28
CA ARG A 203 -27.78 19.70 14.91
C ARG A 203 -28.76 20.28 15.92
N LYS A 204 -30.05 20.30 15.56
CA LYS A 204 -31.13 20.63 16.46
C LYS A 204 -30.86 19.79 17.71
N PRO A 205 -30.74 20.41 18.90
CA PRO A 205 -30.50 19.65 20.12
C PRO A 205 -31.51 18.51 20.12
N ALA A 206 -31.01 17.27 20.15
CA ALA A 206 -31.87 16.10 20.26
C ALA A 206 -32.85 16.41 21.40
N ALA A 207 -34.15 16.41 21.08
CA ALA A 207 -35.17 16.58 22.10
C ALA A 207 -34.85 15.57 23.21
N LYS A 208 -34.74 16.06 24.45
CA LYS A 208 -34.51 15.23 25.63
C LYS A 208 -35.38 13.99 25.48
N ALA A 209 -34.75 12.81 25.45
CA ALA A 209 -35.46 11.56 25.54
C ALA A 209 -36.43 11.66 26.75
N PRO A 210 -37.71 11.27 26.60
CA PRO A 210 -38.60 11.21 27.74
C PRO A 210 -37.93 10.34 28.81
N ALA A 211 -37.94 10.80 30.06
CA ALA A 211 -37.46 10.00 31.18
C ALA A 211 -38.11 8.61 31.13
N PRO A 212 -37.37 7.53 31.43
CA PRO A 212 -37.97 6.20 31.44
C PRO A 212 -39.15 6.20 32.41
N ALA A 213 -40.31 5.77 31.91
CA ALA A 213 -41.44 5.50 32.76
C ALA A 213 -41.00 4.50 33.84
N VAL A 214 -41.29 4.83 35.09
CA VAL A 214 -41.10 3.93 36.23
C VAL A 214 -42.05 2.75 36.01
N GLU A 215 -41.53 1.69 35.39
CA GLU A 215 -42.21 0.41 35.32
C GLU A 215 -42.26 -0.15 36.74
N GLN A 216 -43.46 -0.13 37.33
CA GLN A 216 -43.71 -0.71 38.64
C GLN A 216 -43.32 -2.19 38.62
N GLU A 217 -42.35 -2.57 39.45
CA GLU A 217 -41.93 -3.95 39.68
C GLU A 217 -43.14 -4.84 40.04
N LYS A 218 -43.66 -5.59 39.08
CA LYS A 218 -44.45 -6.79 39.36
C LYS A 218 -43.48 -7.93 39.66
N GLN A 219 -43.29 -8.19 40.95
CA GLN A 219 -42.59 -9.37 41.45
C GLN A 219 -43.14 -10.65 40.78
N PRO A 220 -42.28 -11.54 40.26
CA PRO A 220 -42.72 -12.82 39.74
C PRO A 220 -43.14 -13.75 40.90
N LYS A 221 -44.43 -14.12 40.95
CA LYS A 221 -44.94 -15.16 41.85
C LYS A 221 -44.40 -16.51 41.40
N ILE A 222 -43.45 -17.08 42.15
CA ILE A 222 -43.00 -18.46 42.01
C ILE A 222 -44.16 -19.39 42.43
N PRO A 223 -44.63 -20.33 41.60
CA PRO A 223 -45.62 -21.30 42.04
C PRO A 223 -44.95 -22.34 42.94
N MET A 224 -45.45 -22.45 44.18
CA MET A 224 -45.06 -23.49 45.14
C MET A 224 -45.53 -24.87 44.64
N ALA A 225 -44.62 -25.83 44.54
CA ALA A 225 -44.97 -27.24 44.32
C ALA A 225 -45.48 -27.84 45.64
N ALA A 226 -46.69 -28.40 45.62
CA ALA A 226 -47.25 -29.14 46.75
C ALA A 226 -46.71 -30.58 46.77
N PRO A 227 -46.28 -31.12 47.93
CA PRO A 227 -45.81 -32.49 48.01
C PRO A 227 -46.97 -33.50 47.95
N ILE A 228 -46.83 -34.48 47.07
CA ILE A 228 -47.72 -35.64 46.92
C ILE A 228 -47.50 -36.56 48.12
N ARG A 229 -48.56 -36.84 48.89
CA ARG A 229 -48.54 -37.91 49.91
C ARG A 229 -48.67 -39.25 49.21
N THR A 230 -47.73 -40.15 49.46
CA THR A 230 -47.87 -41.56 49.11
C THR A 230 -47.62 -42.37 50.38
N ASP A 231 -48.68 -43.00 50.89
CA ASP A 231 -48.62 -43.94 51.99
C ASP A 231 -48.01 -45.25 51.47
N MET A 232 -46.76 -45.53 51.85
CA MET A 232 -46.16 -46.85 51.69
C MET A 232 -45.51 -47.25 53.01
N GLU A 233 -46.22 -48.09 53.76
CA GLU A 233 -45.71 -48.81 54.92
C GLU A 233 -44.56 -49.73 54.48
N VAL A 234 -43.37 -49.50 55.03
CA VAL A 234 -42.22 -50.39 54.87
C VAL A 234 -42.14 -51.27 56.11
N PHE A 235 -42.59 -52.51 55.99
CA PHE A 235 -42.34 -53.56 56.98
C PHE A 235 -40.83 -53.81 57.12
N ARG A 236 -40.33 -53.81 58.35
CA ARG A 236 -39.05 -54.44 58.72
C ARG A 236 -39.26 -55.31 59.95
N PHE A 237 -38.68 -56.51 59.86
CA PHE A 237 -38.67 -57.59 60.84
C PHE A 237 -37.94 -57.22 62.13
#